data_AF-A0A2M7TGL8-F1
#
_entry.id   AF-A0A2M7TGL8-F1
#
_cell.length_a   1.000
_cell.length_b   1.000
_cell.length_c   1.000
_cell.angle_alpha   90.00
_cell.angle_beta   90.00
_cell.angle_gamma   90.00
#
_symmetry.space_group_name_H-M   'P 1'
#
loop_
_entity.id
_entity.type
_entity.pdbx_description
1 polymer ?
#
loop_
_entity_poly.entity_id
_entity_poly.type
_entity_poly.pdbx_seq_one_letter_code
_entity_poly.pdbx_strand_id
1 'polypeptide(L)'
;MENKKHLVIGAGEVGTSIFNVLKEYYETAIRDVEGEADIEPDVLHICYPPKKNFVEETKKYIEKYSPELVIIHSTIRPGTTKEVGGIAVHSPIRGVHPKLEDGIKTFVKYFGGEKAKEAAEIFENIGIKTEVFEKPETTELAKIL
;
A
#
# COMPACT_ATOMS: atom_id res chain seq x y z
N MET A 1 1.29 9.77 -18.88
CA MET A 1 1.00 9.09 -17.60
C MET A 1 0.75 10.20 -16.60
N GLU A 2 -0.44 10.26 -16.01
CA GLU A 2 -0.71 11.22 -14.95
C GLU A 2 0.21 10.93 -13.77
N ASN A 3 0.88 11.96 -13.27
CA ASN A 3 1.65 11.87 -12.03
C ASN A 3 0.65 11.77 -10.88
N LYS A 4 0.27 10.53 -10.52
CA LYS A 4 -0.57 10.28 -9.35
C LYS A 4 0.15 10.78 -8.08
N LYS A 5 -0.62 11.35 -7.17
CA LYS A 5 -0.17 11.79 -5.85
C LYS A 5 -0.34 10.68 -4.83
N HIS A 6 0.69 10.45 -4.03
CA HIS A 6 0.75 9.34 -3.10
C HIS A 6 0.81 9.84 -1.65
N LEU A 7 0.00 9.24 -0.78
CA LEU A 7 0.09 9.45 0.65
C LEU A 7 0.33 8.13 1.38
N VAL A 8 1.42 8.06 2.14
CA VAL A 8 1.76 6.91 2.98
C VAL A 8 1.30 7.17 4.42
N ILE A 9 0.50 6.26 4.98
CA ILE A 9 0.01 6.31 6.36
C ILE A 9 0.76 5.30 7.23
N GLY A 10 1.47 5.84 8.23
CA GLY A 10 2.33 5.14 9.18
C GLY A 10 3.81 5.25 8.77
N ALA A 11 4.64 5.89 9.61
CA ALA A 11 6.05 6.15 9.32
C ALA A 11 7.03 5.17 10.00
N GLY A 12 6.58 3.93 10.24
CA GLY A 12 7.46 2.83 10.60
C GLY A 12 8.27 2.33 9.40
N GLU A 13 9.06 1.27 9.59
CA GLU A 13 10.00 0.74 8.59
C GLU A 13 9.38 0.50 7.20
N VAL A 14 8.19 -0.11 7.15
CA VAL A 14 7.47 -0.37 5.89
C VAL A 14 7.07 0.93 5.20
N GLY A 15 6.48 1.87 5.95
CA GLY A 15 6.02 3.12 5.40
C GLY A 15 7.17 4.00 4.90
N THR A 16 8.24 4.12 5.67
CA THR A 16 9.45 4.83 5.26
C THR A 16 10.05 4.23 4.00
N SER A 17 10.12 2.90 3.90
CA SER A 17 10.65 2.21 2.72
C SER A 17 9.79 2.48 1.47
N ILE A 18 8.47 2.38 1.59
CA ILE A 18 7.54 2.69 0.48
C ILE A 18 7.66 4.16 0.06
N PHE A 19 7.70 5.08 1.02
CA PHE A 19 7.90 6.50 0.75
C PHE A 19 9.20 6.76 0.00
N ASN A 20 10.32 6.16 0.45
CA ASN A 20 11.63 6.34 -0.17
C ASN A 20 11.68 5.79 -1.60
N VAL A 21 11.00 4.67 -1.87
CA VAL A 21 10.89 4.11 -3.22
C VAL A 21 10.05 5.00 -4.13
N LEU A 22 8.91 5.52 -3.65
CA LEU A 22 7.96 6.25 -4.50
C LEU A 22 8.36 7.72 -4.72
N LYS A 23 8.95 8.39 -3.72
CA LYS A 23 9.31 9.82 -3.82
C LYS A 23 10.35 10.14 -4.89
N GLU A 24 11.09 9.13 -5.37
CA GLU A 24 12.06 9.27 -6.47
C GLU A 24 11.36 9.48 -7.82
N TYR A 25 10.07 9.12 -7.92
CA TYR A 25 9.33 9.07 -9.19
C TYR A 25 7.98 9.79 -9.15
N TYR A 26 7.37 9.94 -7.97
CA TYR A 26 6.03 10.50 -7.79
C TYR A 26 5.98 11.55 -6.67
N GLU A 27 5.01 12.47 -6.76
CA GLU A 27 4.67 13.36 -5.65
C GLU A 27 4.14 12.52 -4.49
N THR A 28 4.97 12.32 -3.47
CA THR A 28 4.72 11.39 -2.38
C THR A 28 4.88 12.11 -1.05
N ALA A 29 3.90 12.00 -0.17
CA ALA A 29 3.98 12.42 1.22
C ALA A 29 3.88 11.23 2.17
N ILE A 30 4.39 11.39 3.39
CA ILE A 30 4.25 10.41 4.48
C ILE A 30 3.68 11.09 5.71
N ARG A 31 2.77 10.42 6.39
CA ARG A 31 2.10 10.89 7.59
C ARG A 31 2.15 9.81 8.67
N ASP A 32 2.51 10.20 9.89
CA ASP A 32 2.35 9.39 11.10
C ASP A 32 1.20 9.93 11.98
N VAL A 33 1.02 9.37 13.18
CA VAL A 33 -0.08 9.70 14.12
C VAL A 33 -0.24 11.22 14.32
N GLU A 34 0.86 11.96 14.38
CA GLU A 34 0.89 13.42 14.50
C GLU A 34 1.35 14.06 13.18
N GLY A 35 0.66 15.13 12.79
CA GLY A 35 0.91 15.87 11.54
C GLY A 35 -0.21 15.70 10.52
N GLU A 36 -0.43 16.74 9.72
CA GLU A 36 -1.28 16.67 8.53
C GLU A 36 -0.39 16.61 7.30
N ALA A 37 -0.72 15.73 6.37
CA ALA A 37 -0.17 15.81 5.02
C ALA A 37 -1.10 16.74 4.23
N ASP A 38 -0.58 17.88 3.81
CA ASP A 38 -1.27 18.87 2.98
C ASP A 38 -1.22 18.45 1.51
N ILE A 39 -1.78 17.27 1.24
CA ILE A 39 -1.90 16.68 -0.09
C ILE A 39 -3.26 16.03 -0.22
N GLU A 40 -3.86 16.17 -1.40
CA GLU A 40 -5.01 15.39 -1.84
C GLU A 40 -4.47 14.20 -2.67
N PRO A 41 -4.38 12.99 -2.10
CA PRO A 41 -3.73 11.86 -2.76
C PRO A 41 -4.71 11.09 -3.65
N ASP A 42 -4.24 10.70 -4.83
CA ASP A 42 -4.94 9.72 -5.67
C ASP A 42 -4.78 8.29 -5.12
N VAL A 43 -3.63 8.03 -4.47
CA VAL A 43 -3.26 6.71 -3.95
C VAL A 43 -2.90 6.79 -2.47
N LEU A 44 -3.60 6.00 -1.66
CA LEU A 44 -3.35 5.89 -0.23
C LEU A 44 -2.63 4.57 0.09
N HIS A 45 -1.47 4.63 0.74
CA HIS A 45 -0.71 3.46 1.16
C HIS A 45 -0.86 3.24 2.68
N ILE A 46 -1.40 2.08 3.07
CA ILE A 46 -1.63 1.72 4.47
C ILE A 46 -0.49 0.86 5.01
N CYS A 47 0.34 1.44 5.87
CA CYS A 47 1.58 0.84 6.38
C CYS A 47 1.63 0.69 7.91
N TYR A 48 0.55 1.03 8.62
CA TYR A 48 0.49 0.85 10.08
C TYR A 48 0.15 -0.60 10.48
N PRO A 49 0.65 -1.11 11.63
CA PRO A 49 0.44 -2.49 12.04
C PRO A 49 -1.05 -2.91 12.14
N PRO A 50 -1.38 -4.18 11.88
CA PRO A 50 -2.73 -4.69 12.07
C PRO A 50 -3.18 -4.49 13.53
N LYS A 51 -4.40 -3.98 13.70
CA LYS A 51 -5.03 -3.72 15.01
C LYS A 51 -6.52 -4.07 14.96
N LYS A 52 -7.16 -4.19 16.13
CA LYS A 52 -8.57 -4.61 16.23
C LYS A 52 -9.51 -3.78 15.35
N ASN A 53 -9.24 -2.48 15.24
CA ASN A 53 -10.04 -1.52 14.47
C ASN A 53 -9.40 -1.10 13.13
N PHE A 54 -8.60 -1.99 12.51
CA PHE A 54 -7.85 -1.66 11.28
C PHE A 54 -8.77 -1.23 10.14
N VAL A 55 -9.90 -1.91 9.95
CA VAL A 55 -10.85 -1.61 8.87
C VAL A 55 -11.53 -0.27 9.12
N GLU A 56 -12.05 -0.01 10.32
CA GLU A 56 -12.70 1.28 10.61
C GLU A 56 -11.70 2.44 10.49
N GLU A 57 -10.46 2.25 10.96
CA GLU A 57 -9.44 3.28 10.86
C GLU A 57 -9.03 3.55 9.41
N THR A 58 -8.88 2.51 8.58
CA THR A 58 -8.61 2.68 7.15
C THR A 58 -9.73 3.44 6.47
N LYS A 59 -11.00 3.13 6.78
CA LYS A 59 -12.15 3.82 6.22
C LYS A 59 -12.21 5.30 6.60
N LYS A 60 -11.79 5.69 7.81
CA LYS A 60 -11.67 7.11 8.17
C LYS A 60 -10.65 7.86 7.30
N TYR A 61 -9.54 7.21 6.96
CA TYR A 61 -8.57 7.83 6.03
C TYR A 61 -9.12 7.92 4.61
N ILE A 62 -9.87 6.91 4.15
CA ILE A 62 -10.57 6.94 2.86
C ILE A 62 -11.58 8.09 2.84
N GLU A 63 -12.36 8.27 3.90
CA GLU A 63 -13.32 9.38 4.02
C GLU A 63 -12.61 10.74 4.05
N LYS A 64 -11.51 10.87 4.81
CA LYS A 64 -10.74 12.12 4.92
C LYS A 64 -10.11 12.53 3.58
N TYR A 65 -9.55 11.59 2.83
CA TYR A 65 -8.72 11.88 1.67
C TYR A 65 -9.37 11.57 0.32
N SER A 66 -10.48 10.82 0.31
CA SER A 66 -11.22 10.40 -0.89
C SER A 66 -10.33 9.87 -2.04
N PRO A 67 -9.37 8.95 -1.78
CA PRO A 67 -8.46 8.46 -2.82
C PRO A 67 -9.18 7.58 -3.85
N GLU A 68 -8.59 7.47 -5.04
CA GLU A 68 -9.07 6.56 -6.08
C GLU A 68 -8.64 5.11 -5.83
N LEU A 69 -7.53 4.91 -5.11
CA LEU A 69 -6.91 3.62 -4.87
C LEU A 69 -6.32 3.54 -3.45
N VAL A 70 -6.50 2.39 -2.80
CA VAL A 70 -5.88 2.10 -1.51
C VAL A 70 -5.00 0.85 -1.62
N ILE A 71 -3.75 0.94 -1.21
CA ILE A 71 -2.79 -0.19 -1.20
C ILE A 71 -2.40 -0.52 0.22
N ILE A 72 -2.80 -1.69 0.71
CA ILE A 72 -2.49 -2.17 2.05
C ILE A 72 -1.21 -3.00 2.01
N HIS A 73 -0.15 -2.53 2.67
CA HIS A 73 1.15 -3.23 2.74
C HIS A 73 1.33 -4.05 4.03
N SER A 74 0.42 -3.84 4.98
CA SER A 74 0.44 -4.44 6.31
C SER A 74 0.10 -5.93 6.24
N THR A 75 0.69 -6.73 7.13
CA THR A 75 0.28 -8.14 7.26
C THR A 75 -1.09 -8.19 7.95
N ILE A 76 -2.12 -8.59 7.21
CA ILE A 76 -3.52 -8.57 7.65
C ILE A 76 -4.16 -9.96 7.52
N ARG A 77 -5.25 -10.20 8.23
CA ARG A 77 -5.99 -11.47 8.15
C ARG A 77 -6.70 -11.58 6.80
N PRO A 78 -6.87 -12.80 6.26
CA PRO A 78 -7.65 -13.01 5.04
C PRO A 78 -9.06 -12.44 5.16
N GLY A 79 -9.51 -11.73 4.13
CA GLY A 79 -10.79 -11.02 4.06
C GLY A 79 -10.74 -9.55 4.48
N THR A 80 -9.65 -9.10 5.12
CA THR A 80 -9.56 -7.73 5.66
C THR A 80 -9.63 -6.68 4.56
N THR A 81 -8.94 -6.86 3.44
CA THR A 81 -8.95 -5.89 2.31
C THR A 81 -10.35 -5.75 1.70
N LYS A 82 -11.07 -6.86 1.59
CA LYS A 82 -12.44 -6.86 1.09
C LYS A 82 -13.39 -6.11 2.03
N GLU A 83 -13.19 -6.20 3.34
CA GLU A 83 -13.94 -5.42 4.34
C GLU A 83 -13.65 -3.91 4.24
N VAL A 84 -12.46 -3.51 3.80
CA VAL A 84 -12.11 -2.10 3.51
C VAL A 84 -12.92 -1.59 2.32
N GLY A 85 -12.95 -2.32 1.20
CA GLY A 85 -13.82 -2.03 0.05
C GLY A 85 -13.17 -2.28 -1.31
N GLY A 86 -13.94 -2.10 -2.40
CA GLY A 86 -13.52 -2.44 -3.78
C GLY A 86 -12.37 -1.60 -4.35
N ILE A 87 -12.10 -0.42 -3.78
CA ILE A 87 -10.93 0.39 -4.17
C ILE A 87 -9.63 -0.07 -3.48
N ALA A 88 -9.71 -1.01 -2.53
CA ALA A 88 -8.57 -1.47 -1.77
C ALA A 88 -7.96 -2.73 -2.40
N VAL A 89 -6.62 -2.77 -2.38
CA VAL A 89 -5.82 -3.92 -2.78
C VAL A 89 -4.84 -4.26 -1.66
N HIS A 90 -4.44 -5.53 -1.59
CA HIS A 90 -3.40 -5.98 -0.68
C HIS A 90 -2.10 -6.20 -1.46
N SER A 91 -1.00 -5.69 -0.90
CA SER A 91 0.34 -5.86 -1.46
C SER A 91 1.38 -5.97 -0.34
N PRO A 92 1.56 -7.17 0.24
CA PRO A 92 2.40 -7.33 1.41
C PRO A 92 3.87 -7.06 1.07
N ILE A 93 4.61 -6.47 2.00
CA ILE A 93 6.08 -6.34 1.84
C ILE A 93 6.75 -7.70 1.99
N ARG A 94 7.65 -8.02 1.06
CA ARG A 94 8.59 -9.14 1.14
C ARG A 94 10.01 -8.59 1.28
N GLY A 95 10.82 -9.19 2.15
CA GLY A 95 12.17 -8.74 2.44
C GLY A 95 12.55 -8.98 3.89
N VAL A 96 13.85 -8.94 4.19
CA VAL A 96 14.40 -9.06 5.55
C VAL A 96 14.96 -7.70 5.94
N HIS A 97 14.56 -7.21 7.12
CA HIS A 97 15.13 -6.01 7.71
C HIS A 97 16.65 -6.18 7.89
N PRO A 98 17.50 -5.15 7.61
CA PRO A 98 17.18 -3.74 7.35
C PRO A 98 17.00 -3.34 5.88
N LYS A 99 17.09 -4.26 4.93
CA LYS A 99 17.16 -3.94 3.48
C LYS A 99 15.79 -3.99 2.80
N LEU A 100 14.77 -3.37 3.41
CA LEU A 100 13.41 -3.42 2.87
C LEU A 100 13.27 -2.66 1.55
N GLU A 101 13.95 -1.53 1.37
CA GLU A 101 13.98 -0.78 0.11
C GLU A 101 14.56 -1.62 -1.04
N ASP A 102 15.73 -2.23 -0.84
CA ASP A 102 16.33 -3.15 -1.80
C ASP A 102 15.40 -4.32 -2.10
N GLY A 103 14.74 -4.86 -1.06
CA GLY A 103 13.76 -5.92 -1.18
C GLY A 103 12.59 -5.52 -2.08
N ILE A 104 12.03 -4.33 -1.89
CA ILE A 104 10.93 -3.79 -2.70
C ILE A 104 11.39 -3.60 -4.16
N LYS A 105 12.62 -3.11 -4.38
CA LYS A 105 13.17 -2.88 -5.72
C LYS A 105 13.55 -4.18 -6.45
N THR A 106 13.85 -5.27 -5.71
CA THR A 106 14.40 -6.50 -6.29
C THR A 106 13.36 -7.63 -6.44
N PHE A 107 12.49 -7.81 -5.44
CA PHE A 107 11.55 -8.93 -5.43
C PHE A 107 10.28 -8.60 -6.20
N VAL A 108 9.65 -9.65 -6.74
CA VAL A 108 8.31 -9.54 -7.30
C VAL A 108 7.35 -9.06 -6.21
N LYS A 109 6.67 -7.94 -6.47
CA LYS A 109 5.63 -7.40 -5.62
C LYS A 109 4.27 -7.92 -6.06
N TYR A 110 3.55 -8.53 -5.13
CA TYR A 110 2.26 -9.15 -5.41
C TYR A 110 1.13 -8.19 -5.08
N PHE A 111 0.08 -8.19 -5.89
CA PHE A 111 -1.11 -7.37 -5.69
C PHE A 111 -2.36 -8.24 -5.77
N GLY A 112 -3.24 -8.15 -4.79
CA GLY A 112 -4.52 -8.85 -4.77
C GLY A 112 -5.68 -7.89 -4.58
N GLY A 113 -6.73 -8.00 -5.41
CA GLY A 113 -7.91 -7.13 -5.36
C GLY A 113 -8.43 -6.72 -6.73
N GLU A 114 -9.62 -6.10 -6.74
CA GLU A 114 -10.29 -5.68 -7.98
C GLU A 114 -9.45 -4.67 -8.77
N LYS A 115 -8.82 -3.73 -8.06
CA LYS A 115 -7.90 -2.73 -8.63
C LYS A 115 -6.43 -3.17 -8.67
N ALA A 116 -6.14 -4.46 -8.50
CA ALA A 116 -4.75 -4.92 -8.37
C ALA A 116 -3.89 -4.63 -9.61
N LYS A 117 -4.48 -4.61 -10.81
CA LYS A 117 -3.77 -4.19 -12.05
C LYS A 117 -3.38 -2.72 -12.02
N GLU A 118 -4.31 -1.84 -11.67
CA GLU A 118 -4.04 -0.38 -11.53
C GLU A 118 -2.94 -0.15 -10.49
N ALA A 119 -2.98 -0.88 -9.37
CA ALA A 119 -1.97 -0.80 -8.33
C ALA A 119 -0.60 -1.33 -8.79
N ALA A 120 -0.57 -2.43 -9.54
CA ALA A 120 0.65 -3.02 -10.08
C ALA A 120 1.36 -2.08 -11.06
N GLU A 121 0.61 -1.46 -11.98
CA GLU A 121 1.14 -0.55 -12.99
C GLU A 121 1.96 0.60 -12.38
N ILE A 122 1.56 1.14 -11.23
CA ILE A 122 2.31 2.17 -10.48
C ILE A 122 3.74 1.69 -10.19
N PHE A 123 3.91 0.44 -9.75
CA PHE A 123 5.23 -0.11 -9.40
C PHE A 123 5.99 -0.58 -10.64
N GLU A 124 5.30 -1.12 -11.64
CA GLU A 124 5.91 -1.51 -12.92
C GLU A 124 6.54 -0.33 -13.66
N ASN A 125 5.89 0.84 -13.61
CA ASN A 125 6.36 2.08 -14.23
C ASN A 125 7.70 2.58 -13.65
N ILE A 126 8.04 2.17 -12.42
CA ILE A 126 9.33 2.48 -11.78
C ILE A 126 10.30 1.28 -11.82
N GLY A 127 10.01 0.28 -12.65
CA GLY A 127 10.89 -0.86 -12.91
C GLY A 127 10.78 -2.01 -11.90
N ILE A 128 9.77 -2.01 -11.03
CA ILE A 128 9.55 -3.09 -10.05
C ILE A 128 8.72 -4.19 -10.71
N LYS A 129 9.18 -5.44 -10.57
CA LYS A 129 8.45 -6.60 -11.09
C LYS A 129 7.20 -6.83 -10.26
N THR A 130 6.06 -7.08 -10.90
CA THR A 130 4.82 -7.35 -10.19
C THR A 130 4.10 -8.60 -10.68
N GLU A 131 3.24 -9.13 -9.82
CA GLU A 131 2.26 -10.17 -10.16
C GLU A 131 0.91 -9.83 -9.53
N VAL A 132 -0.16 -10.09 -10.28
CA VAL A 132 -1.53 -9.69 -9.92
C VAL A 132 -2.43 -10.90 -9.71
N PHE A 133 -3.24 -10.85 -8.66
CA PHE A 133 -4.30 -11.80 -8.37
C PHE A 133 -5.65 -11.08 -8.25
N GLU A 134 -6.70 -11.73 -8.73
CA GLU A 134 -8.06 -11.19 -8.65
C GLU A 134 -8.56 -11.02 -7.21
N LYS A 135 -8.25 -12.00 -6.35
CA LYS A 135 -8.73 -12.04 -4.96
C LYS A 135 -7.66 -11.49 -4.00
N PRO A 136 -7.98 -10.50 -3.14
CA PRO A 136 -7.04 -10.02 -2.14
C PRO A 136 -6.64 -11.13 -1.15
N GLU A 137 -7.56 -12.04 -0.83
CA GLU A 137 -7.34 -13.15 0.10
C GLU A 137 -6.16 -14.05 -0.32
N THR A 138 -5.88 -14.17 -1.62
CA THR A 138 -4.72 -14.91 -2.13
C THR A 138 -3.42 -14.34 -1.58
N THR A 139 -3.25 -13.02 -1.65
CA THR A 139 -2.03 -12.35 -1.17
C THR A 139 -2.00 -12.20 0.35
N GLU A 140 -3.16 -12.11 1.01
CA GLU A 140 -3.27 -12.08 2.47
C GLU A 140 -2.85 -13.44 3.07
N LEU A 141 -3.35 -14.54 2.51
CA LEU A 141 -2.98 -15.91 2.91
C LEU A 141 -1.50 -16.19 2.65
N ALA A 142 -1.00 -15.83 1.47
CA ALA A 142 0.39 -16.08 1.08
C ALA A 142 1.43 -15.38 1.97
N LYS A 143 1.02 -14.39 2.77
CA LYS A 143 1.90 -13.70 3.72
C LYS A 143 1.95 -14.37 5.10
N ILE A 144 0.93 -15.17 5.44
CA ILE A 144 0.76 -15.82 6.75
C ILE A 144 1.28 -17.27 6.74
N LEU A 145 1.21 -17.93 5.58
CA LEU A 145 1.73 -19.29 5.34
C LEU A 145 3.21 -19.25 4.97
#